data_AF-A0A3Z3JMT0-F1
#
_entry.id   AF-A0A3Z3JMT0-F1
#
_cell.length_a   1.000
_cell.length_b   1.000
_cell.length_c   1.000
_cell.angle_alpha   90.00
_cell.angle_beta   90.00
_cell.angle_gamma   90.00
#
_symmetry.space_group_name_H-M   'P 1'
#
loop_
_entity.id
_entity.type
_entity.pdbx_description
1 polymer ?
#
loop_
_entity_poly.entity_id
_entity_poly.type
_entity_poly.pdbx_seq_one_letter_code
_entity_poly.pdbx_strand_id
1 'polypeptide(L)'
;HNASLPALLSADDIKALLEEYNATLPSQMPLGASVDETYASYEQLPEEFQRIENGTKHTATAMKACIKEYNATLPAPVKTSGSRDALLEQLAIINPDLVAQEAQKSSPLKVSGTKADLIQAVKSVNPAAVFADELLDAWRENTEGKVLVTRQQLSTALNIQKALLEHPTAGKLLTHPSRAVEVSYFGIDEETGLEVRVRPDLELDMGGLRIGADLKT
;
A
#
# COMPACT_ATOMS: atom_id res chain seq x y z
N HIS A 1 3.65 -2.81 9.00
CA HIS A 1 3.50 -1.36 8.70
C HIS A 1 2.32 -0.77 9.44
N ASN A 2 1.06 -1.06 9.11
CA ASN A 2 -0.09 -0.46 9.83
C ASN A 2 -0.04 -0.66 11.35
N ALA A 3 0.29 -1.87 11.83
CA ALA A 3 0.41 -2.16 13.25
C ALA A 3 1.57 -1.44 13.97
N SER A 4 2.53 -0.88 13.22
CA SER A 4 3.64 -0.10 13.80
C SER A 4 3.40 1.41 13.73
N LEU A 5 2.28 1.87 13.16
CA LEU A 5 1.94 3.29 13.14
C LEU A 5 1.45 3.73 14.53
N PRO A 6 1.76 4.97 14.96
CA PRO A 6 1.19 5.53 16.18
C PRO A 6 -0.35 5.55 16.10
N ALA A 7 -1.01 5.21 17.20
CA ALA A 7 -2.46 5.33 17.28
C ALA A 7 -2.87 6.80 17.10
N LEU A 8 -3.79 7.02 16.17
CA LEU A 8 -4.53 8.27 16.12
C LEU A 8 -5.40 8.36 17.38
N LEU A 9 -5.60 9.57 17.92
CA LEU A 9 -6.63 9.79 18.92
C LEU A 9 -7.95 9.24 18.39
N SER A 10 -8.90 8.84 19.23
CA SER A 10 -10.27 8.58 18.78
C SER A 10 -11.14 9.84 18.90
N ALA A 11 -12.35 9.82 18.37
CA ALA A 11 -13.31 10.91 18.60
C ALA A 11 -13.66 11.02 20.09
N ASP A 12 -13.76 9.88 20.78
CA ASP A 12 -14.06 9.83 22.21
C ASP A 12 -12.90 10.37 23.06
N ASP A 13 -11.65 10.07 22.69
CA ASP A 13 -10.48 10.63 23.39
C ASP A 13 -10.41 12.16 23.25
N ILE A 14 -10.64 12.69 22.04
CA ILE A 14 -10.66 14.14 21.84
C ILE A 14 -11.81 14.77 22.64
N LYS A 15 -12.99 14.15 22.60
CA LYS A 15 -14.15 14.61 23.36
C LYS A 15 -13.84 14.67 24.85
N ALA A 16 -13.20 13.64 25.40
CA ALA A 16 -12.80 13.61 26.81
C ALA A 16 -11.84 14.76 27.16
N LEU A 17 -10.85 15.05 26.31
CA LEU A 17 -9.92 16.17 26.50
C LEU A 17 -10.64 17.54 26.50
N LEU A 18 -11.62 17.70 25.61
CA LEU A 18 -12.43 18.92 25.53
C LEU A 18 -13.35 19.07 26.76
N GLU A 19 -13.92 17.97 27.24
CA GLU A 19 -14.75 17.95 28.46
C GLU A 19 -13.91 18.25 29.71
N GLU A 20 -12.70 17.69 29.80
CA GLU A 20 -11.74 17.98 30.86
C GLU A 20 -11.37 19.47 30.86
N TYR A 21 -11.06 20.05 29.70
CA TYR A 21 -10.83 21.49 29.58
C TYR A 21 -12.07 22.30 30.01
N ASN A 22 -13.26 21.95 29.53
CA ASN A 22 -14.50 22.64 29.91
C ASN A 22 -14.77 22.55 31.42
N ALA A 23 -14.40 21.46 32.07
CA ALA A 23 -14.52 21.30 33.52
C ALA A 23 -13.57 22.20 34.33
N THR A 24 -12.48 22.67 33.72
CA THR A 24 -11.58 23.68 34.33
C THR A 24 -12.09 25.12 34.21
N LEU A 25 -13.09 25.36 33.36
CA LEU A 25 -13.62 26.70 33.16
C LEU A 25 -14.47 27.15 34.36
N PRO A 26 -14.44 28.46 34.70
CA PRO A 26 -15.28 28.99 35.75
C PRO A 26 -16.77 28.79 35.44
N SER A 27 -17.53 28.28 36.41
CA SER A 27 -18.97 28.15 36.29
C SER A 27 -19.64 29.52 36.13
N GLN A 28 -20.59 29.61 35.21
CA GLN A 28 -21.42 30.81 35.09
C GLN A 28 -22.28 31.00 36.33
N MET A 29 -22.45 32.26 36.74
CA MET A 29 -23.28 32.63 37.87
C MET A 29 -24.76 32.43 37.51
N PRO A 30 -25.55 31.77 38.37
CA PRO A 30 -26.94 31.49 38.07
C PRO A 30 -27.76 32.79 38.07
N LEU A 31 -28.72 32.89 37.15
CA LEU A 31 -29.57 34.08 37.06
C LEU A 31 -30.66 34.13 38.15
N GLY A 32 -30.90 33.05 38.89
CA GLY A 32 -31.96 32.94 39.89
C GLY A 32 -33.38 32.92 39.32
N ALA A 33 -34.24 32.07 39.86
CA ALA A 33 -35.67 32.04 39.54
C ALA A 33 -36.45 33.11 40.35
N SER A 34 -35.98 33.43 41.56
CA SER A 34 -36.54 34.45 42.44
C SER A 34 -35.62 35.66 42.62
N VAL A 35 -36.16 36.76 43.18
CA VAL A 35 -35.38 37.97 43.49
C VAL A 35 -34.27 37.67 44.49
N ASP A 36 -34.56 36.87 45.51
CA ASP A 36 -33.60 36.50 46.57
C ASP A 36 -32.47 35.62 46.04
N GLU A 37 -32.77 34.65 45.16
CA GLU A 37 -31.74 33.82 44.50
C GLU A 37 -30.86 34.65 43.56
N THR A 38 -31.46 35.61 42.84
CA THR A 38 -30.72 36.53 41.98
C THR A 38 -29.79 37.42 42.81
N TYR A 39 -30.27 37.90 43.97
CA TYR A 39 -29.50 38.73 44.88
C TYR A 39 -28.30 37.97 45.47
N ALA A 40 -28.49 36.72 45.91
CA ALA A 40 -27.40 35.86 46.39
C ALA A 40 -26.31 35.62 45.33
N SER A 41 -26.71 35.51 44.05
CA SER A 41 -25.78 35.35 42.93
C SER A 41 -25.07 36.66 42.58
N TYR A 42 -25.74 37.80 42.79
CA TYR A 42 -25.19 39.13 42.56
C TYR A 42 -24.15 39.52 43.63
N GLU A 43 -24.37 39.21 44.91
CA GLU A 43 -23.39 39.48 45.99
C GLU A 43 -22.08 38.70 45.84
N GLN A 44 -22.10 37.58 45.11
CA GLN A 44 -20.92 36.77 44.82
C GLN A 44 -20.12 37.27 43.60
N LEU A 45 -20.63 38.27 42.87
CA LEU A 45 -19.89 38.87 41.76
C LEU A 45 -18.68 39.66 42.27
N PRO A 46 -17.61 39.81 41.47
CA PRO A 46 -16.55 40.77 41.76
C PRO A 46 -17.12 42.19 41.91
N GLU A 47 -16.52 43.01 42.79
CA GLU A 47 -17.01 44.37 43.10
C GLU A 47 -17.21 45.25 41.84
N GLU A 48 -16.37 45.07 40.83
CA GLU A 48 -16.43 45.77 39.54
C GLU A 48 -17.70 45.49 38.71
N PHE A 49 -18.40 44.38 39.00
CA PHE A 49 -19.70 44.02 38.40
C PHE A 49 -20.89 44.28 39.32
N GLN A 50 -20.66 44.64 40.59
CA GLN A 50 -21.70 45.03 41.54
C GLN A 50 -22.09 46.51 41.40
N ARG A 51 -22.68 46.89 40.25
CA ARG A 51 -22.90 48.29 39.84
C ARG A 51 -24.22 48.92 40.26
N ILE A 52 -25.02 48.27 41.12
CA ILE A 52 -26.28 48.83 41.61
C ILE A 52 -25.98 49.75 42.80
N GLU A 53 -26.28 51.05 42.66
CA GLU A 53 -26.03 52.05 43.71
C GLU A 53 -26.70 51.69 45.05
N ASN A 54 -25.92 51.82 46.14
CA ASN A 54 -26.38 51.67 47.51
C ASN A 54 -27.44 52.74 47.84
N GLY A 55 -28.71 52.33 47.89
CA GLY A 55 -29.86 53.21 48.13
C GLY A 55 -31.00 53.04 47.11
N THR A 56 -30.75 52.42 45.96
CA THR A 56 -31.77 52.04 44.97
C THR A 56 -32.27 50.61 45.20
N LYS A 57 -33.57 50.37 44.97
CA LYS A 57 -34.14 49.00 45.04
C LYS A 57 -33.41 48.09 44.05
N HIS A 58 -32.76 47.06 44.56
CA HIS A 58 -32.14 46.00 43.76
C HIS A 58 -33.25 45.21 43.06
N THR A 59 -33.59 45.62 41.83
CA THR A 59 -34.58 44.92 41.03
C THR A 59 -33.94 43.67 40.42
N ALA A 60 -34.72 42.58 40.30
CA ALA A 60 -34.25 41.36 39.65
C ALA A 60 -33.72 41.61 38.24
N THR A 61 -34.29 42.57 37.51
CA THR A 61 -33.83 42.94 36.17
C THR A 61 -32.42 43.54 36.19
N ALA A 62 -32.15 44.48 37.11
CA ALA A 62 -30.83 45.10 37.23
C ALA A 62 -29.77 44.09 37.68
N MET A 63 -30.07 43.24 38.67
CA MET A 63 -29.14 42.20 39.13
C MET A 63 -28.86 41.17 38.03
N LYS A 64 -29.88 40.73 37.29
CA LYS A 64 -29.72 39.82 36.14
C LYS A 64 -28.88 40.45 35.03
N ALA A 65 -28.93 41.77 34.84
CA ALA A 65 -28.09 42.45 33.85
C ALA A 65 -26.61 42.40 34.26
N CYS A 66 -26.29 42.73 35.52
CA CYS A 66 -24.93 42.64 36.06
C CYS A 66 -24.37 41.20 36.00
N ILE A 67 -25.16 40.20 36.38
CA ILE A 67 -24.78 38.79 36.29
C ILE A 67 -24.52 38.37 34.83
N LYS A 68 -25.35 38.84 33.87
CA LYS A 68 -25.14 38.56 32.44
C LYS A 68 -23.86 39.20 31.91
N GLU A 69 -23.55 40.42 32.31
CA GLU A 69 -22.30 41.09 31.92
C GLU A 69 -21.08 40.33 32.43
N TYR A 70 -21.08 39.92 33.70
CA TYR A 70 -20.00 39.09 34.23
C TYR A 70 -19.88 37.75 33.50
N ASN A 71 -20.99 37.02 33.33
CA ASN A 71 -20.98 35.74 32.63
C ASN A 71 -20.50 35.86 31.17
N ALA A 72 -20.69 37.01 30.53
CA ALA A 72 -20.19 37.28 29.19
C ALA A 72 -18.66 37.51 29.14
N THR A 73 -18.02 37.82 30.27
CA THR A 73 -16.56 37.92 30.38
C THR A 73 -15.87 36.57 30.62
N LEU A 74 -16.62 35.57 31.07
CA LEU A 74 -16.08 34.23 31.29
C LEU A 74 -15.78 33.52 29.95
N PRO A 75 -14.70 32.72 29.88
CA PRO A 75 -14.45 31.92 28.69
C PRO A 75 -15.62 30.98 28.41
N ALA A 76 -16.10 30.96 27.17
CA ALA A 76 -17.16 30.05 26.78
C ALA A 76 -16.63 28.61 26.65
N PRO A 77 -17.41 27.59 27.07
CA PRO A 77 -17.05 26.20 26.87
C PRO A 77 -17.00 25.86 25.37
N VAL A 78 -16.02 25.06 24.99
CA VAL A 78 -15.85 24.57 23.61
C VAL A 78 -16.86 23.45 23.31
N LYS A 79 -17.18 23.25 22.03
CA LYS A 79 -18.16 22.23 21.63
C LYS A 79 -17.54 20.82 21.77
N THR A 80 -18.31 19.89 22.33
CA THR A 80 -17.90 18.49 22.56
C THR A 80 -18.72 17.49 21.73
N SER A 81 -19.32 17.96 20.63
CA SER A 81 -20.17 17.15 19.74
C SER A 81 -19.80 17.37 18.27
N GLY A 82 -19.99 16.32 17.46
CA GLY A 82 -19.73 16.37 16.02
C GLY A 82 -18.85 15.20 15.54
N SER A 83 -18.34 15.34 14.31
CA SER A 83 -17.36 14.42 13.75
C SER A 83 -16.01 14.57 14.46
N ARG A 84 -15.13 13.59 14.28
CA ARG A 84 -13.73 13.67 14.75
C ARG A 84 -13.05 14.97 14.30
N ASP A 85 -13.21 15.35 13.03
CA ASP A 85 -12.56 16.53 12.47
C ASP A 85 -13.09 17.82 13.13
N ALA A 86 -14.41 17.90 13.36
CA ALA A 86 -15.00 19.01 14.09
C ALA A 86 -14.48 19.09 15.54
N LEU A 87 -14.26 17.95 16.20
CA LEU A 87 -13.67 17.91 17.54
C LEU A 87 -12.18 18.31 17.51
N LEU A 88 -11.42 17.95 16.48
CA LEU A 88 -10.03 18.40 16.29
C LEU A 88 -9.95 19.92 16.09
N GLU A 89 -10.89 20.51 15.36
CA GLU A 89 -10.98 21.98 15.21
C GLU A 89 -11.22 22.67 16.56
N GLN A 90 -12.07 22.09 17.43
CA GLN A 90 -12.26 22.61 18.79
C GLN A 90 -11.02 22.42 19.66
N LEU A 91 -10.34 21.28 19.52
CA LEU A 91 -9.09 21.00 20.24
C LEU A 91 -7.99 21.96 19.82
N ALA A 92 -7.95 22.40 18.57
CA ALA A 92 -6.96 23.35 18.07
C ALA A 92 -7.06 24.73 18.75
N ILE A 93 -8.24 25.11 19.25
CA ILE A 93 -8.46 26.36 19.99
C ILE A 93 -7.77 26.31 21.35
N ILE A 94 -7.78 25.15 22.01
CA ILE A 94 -7.32 24.99 23.40
C ILE A 94 -5.90 24.40 23.49
N ASN A 95 -5.50 23.59 22.52
CA ASN A 95 -4.22 22.90 22.48
C ASN A 95 -3.78 22.67 21.01
N PRO A 96 -3.28 23.71 20.33
CA PRO A 96 -2.86 23.62 18.93
C PRO A 96 -1.67 22.66 18.73
N ASP A 97 -0.78 22.55 19.72
CA ASP A 97 0.40 21.68 19.64
C ASP A 97 0.02 20.21 19.57
N LEU A 98 -0.97 19.78 20.36
CA LEU A 98 -1.47 18.41 20.31
C LEU A 98 -2.10 18.08 18.94
N VAL A 99 -2.84 19.02 18.36
CA VAL A 99 -3.41 18.86 17.01
C VAL A 99 -2.31 18.79 15.95
N ALA A 100 -1.26 19.59 16.08
CA ALA A 100 -0.10 19.53 15.18
C ALA A 100 0.63 18.18 15.28
N GLN A 101 0.81 17.64 16.50
CA GLN A 101 1.38 16.30 16.70
C GLN A 101 0.50 15.20 16.10
N GLU A 102 -0.82 15.31 16.24
CA GLU A 102 -1.77 14.36 15.67
C GLU A 102 -1.74 14.40 14.13
N ALA A 103 -1.62 15.58 13.52
CA ALA A 103 -1.54 15.75 12.07
C ALA A 103 -0.25 15.17 11.45
N GLN A 104 0.82 14.99 12.23
CA GLN A 104 2.05 14.35 11.77
C GLN A 104 1.95 12.81 11.70
N LYS A 105 0.95 12.21 12.36
CA LYS A 105 0.78 10.75 12.34
C LYS A 105 0.26 10.30 10.98
N SER A 106 0.98 9.36 10.37
CA SER A 106 0.54 8.78 9.10
C SER A 106 -0.71 7.94 9.28
N SER A 107 -1.65 8.07 8.34
CA SER A 107 -2.85 7.23 8.32
C SER A 107 -2.52 5.78 7.92
N PRO A 108 -3.22 4.78 8.48
CA PRO A 108 -3.09 3.40 8.04
C PRO A 108 -3.42 3.22 6.56
N LEU A 109 -2.65 2.37 5.88
CA LEU A 109 -2.92 2.02 4.49
C LEU A 109 -4.14 1.10 4.40
N LYS A 110 -4.88 1.19 3.29
CA LYS A 110 -6.04 0.33 3.04
C LYS A 110 -5.61 -1.14 2.93
N VAL A 111 -6.40 -2.03 3.53
CA VAL A 111 -6.20 -3.49 3.50
C VAL A 111 -7.25 -4.22 2.65
N SER A 112 -8.17 -3.48 2.04
CA SER A 112 -9.19 -3.96 1.12
C SER A 112 -9.35 -3.00 -0.05
N GLY A 113 -9.82 -3.51 -1.19
CA GLY A 113 -9.95 -2.73 -2.42
C GLY A 113 -9.65 -3.56 -3.66
N THR A 114 -9.36 -2.91 -4.77
CA THR A 114 -8.94 -3.61 -5.98
C THR A 114 -7.51 -4.14 -5.83
N LYS A 115 -7.15 -5.15 -6.62
CA LYS A 115 -5.79 -5.70 -6.65
C LYS A 115 -4.73 -4.60 -6.92
N ALA A 116 -5.04 -3.68 -7.84
CA ALA A 116 -4.15 -2.58 -8.19
C ALA A 116 -3.91 -1.63 -7.00
N ASP A 117 -4.97 -1.26 -6.27
CA ASP A 117 -4.86 -0.40 -5.08
C ASP A 117 -4.00 -1.05 -4.00
N LEU A 118 -4.18 -2.35 -3.77
CA LEU A 118 -3.41 -3.10 -2.77
C LEU A 118 -1.95 -3.24 -3.17
N ILE A 119 -1.65 -3.49 -4.45
CA ILE A 119 -0.28 -3.51 -4.98
C ILE A 119 0.39 -2.16 -4.74
N GLN A 120 -0.30 -1.06 -5.05
CA GLN A 120 0.23 0.28 -4.85
C GLN A 120 0.50 0.58 -3.37
N ALA A 121 -0.42 0.19 -2.46
CA ALA A 121 -0.23 0.35 -1.02
C ALA A 121 0.97 -0.45 -0.49
N VAL A 122 1.20 -1.66 -1.01
CA VAL A 122 2.40 -2.44 -0.66
C VAL A 122 3.66 -1.75 -1.19
N LYS A 123 3.65 -1.28 -2.44
CA LYS A 123 4.81 -0.62 -3.06
C LYS A 123 5.17 0.72 -2.43
N SER A 124 4.20 1.46 -1.88
CA SER A 124 4.50 2.70 -1.14
C SER A 124 5.27 2.44 0.15
N VAL A 125 5.17 1.23 0.73
CA VAL A 125 5.94 0.82 1.93
C VAL A 125 7.24 0.13 1.53
N ASN A 126 7.18 -0.73 0.52
CA ASN A 126 8.33 -1.47 0.01
C ASN A 126 8.38 -1.35 -1.53
N PRO A 127 9.10 -0.34 -2.06
CA PRO A 127 9.22 -0.13 -3.50
C PRO A 127 9.83 -1.31 -4.27
N ALA A 128 10.58 -2.19 -3.59
CA ALA A 128 11.20 -3.38 -4.18
C ALA A 128 10.27 -4.61 -4.21
N ALA A 129 9.04 -4.49 -3.71
CA ALA A 129 8.08 -5.58 -3.76
C ALA A 129 7.71 -5.91 -5.21
N VAL A 130 7.84 -7.19 -5.58
CA VAL A 130 7.48 -7.69 -6.91
C VAL A 130 6.33 -8.68 -6.77
N PHE A 131 5.35 -8.58 -7.67
CA PHE A 131 4.17 -9.43 -7.67
C PHE A 131 4.27 -10.55 -8.70
N ALA A 132 3.58 -11.66 -8.46
CA ALA A 132 3.63 -12.84 -9.32
C ALA A 132 3.24 -12.52 -10.78
N ASP A 133 2.20 -11.70 -10.99
CA ASP A 133 1.79 -11.25 -12.32
C ASP A 133 2.92 -10.48 -13.02
N GLU A 134 3.59 -9.57 -12.32
CA GLU A 134 4.71 -8.79 -12.86
C GLU A 134 5.88 -9.69 -13.27
N LEU A 135 6.18 -10.73 -12.48
CA LEU A 135 7.19 -11.74 -12.83
C LEU A 135 6.78 -12.57 -14.04
N LEU A 136 5.51 -12.99 -14.10
CA LEU A 136 4.99 -13.79 -15.21
C LEU A 136 4.98 -13.00 -16.51
N ASP A 137 4.57 -11.74 -16.46
CA ASP A 137 4.54 -10.87 -17.62
C ASP A 137 5.97 -10.54 -18.08
N ALA A 138 6.87 -10.18 -17.17
CA ALA A 138 8.29 -10.01 -17.49
C ALA A 138 8.91 -11.28 -18.10
N TRP A 139 8.55 -12.47 -17.61
CA TRP A 139 9.01 -13.73 -18.18
C TRP A 139 8.45 -13.99 -19.59
N ARG A 140 7.18 -13.68 -19.83
CA ARG A 140 6.54 -13.82 -21.15
C ARG A 140 7.12 -12.85 -22.18
N GLU A 141 7.38 -11.62 -21.77
CA GLU A 141 7.95 -10.58 -22.62
C GLU A 141 9.43 -10.81 -22.92
N ASN A 142 10.14 -11.54 -22.03
CA ASN A 142 11.53 -11.92 -22.23
C ASN A 142 11.70 -13.00 -23.31
N THR A 143 11.66 -12.57 -24.57
CA THR A 143 11.76 -13.42 -25.78
C THR A 143 13.16 -13.42 -26.40
N GLU A 144 14.11 -12.67 -25.83
CA GLU A 144 15.45 -12.53 -26.40
C GLU A 144 16.17 -13.89 -26.49
N GLY A 145 16.65 -14.22 -27.68
CA GLY A 145 17.32 -15.50 -27.97
C GLY A 145 16.42 -16.74 -27.91
N LYS A 146 15.09 -16.59 -27.77
CA LYS A 146 14.15 -17.71 -27.66
C LYS A 146 13.26 -17.80 -28.90
N VAL A 147 13.00 -19.03 -29.34
CA VAL A 147 11.98 -19.31 -30.36
C VAL A 147 10.69 -19.67 -29.64
N LEU A 148 9.67 -18.84 -29.80
CA LEU A 148 8.35 -19.12 -29.24
C LEU A 148 7.67 -20.23 -30.03
N VAL A 149 7.28 -21.30 -29.34
CA VAL A 149 6.54 -22.42 -29.92
C VAL A 149 5.16 -22.54 -29.29
N THR A 150 4.16 -22.82 -30.11
CA THR A 150 2.81 -23.16 -29.62
C THR A 150 2.80 -24.56 -29.02
N ARG A 151 1.81 -24.85 -28.17
CA ARG A 151 1.61 -26.22 -27.64
C ARG A 151 1.44 -27.25 -28.75
N GLN A 152 0.82 -26.86 -29.87
CA GLN A 152 0.66 -27.73 -31.02
C GLN A 152 2.01 -28.01 -31.70
N GLN A 153 2.82 -26.97 -31.94
CA GLN A 153 4.16 -27.14 -32.50
C GLN A 153 5.04 -28.03 -31.62
N LEU A 154 5.01 -27.83 -30.30
CA LEU A 154 5.73 -28.68 -29.35
C LEU A 154 5.25 -30.13 -29.41
N SER A 155 3.93 -30.35 -29.38
CA SER A 155 3.34 -31.69 -29.49
C SER A 155 3.75 -32.39 -30.78
N THR A 156 3.66 -31.70 -31.93
CA THR A 156 4.10 -32.22 -33.22
C THR A 156 5.59 -32.55 -33.22
N ALA A 157 6.44 -31.67 -32.70
CA ALA A 157 7.88 -31.92 -32.62
C ALA A 157 8.23 -33.14 -31.75
N LEU A 158 7.57 -33.29 -30.59
CA LEU A 158 7.73 -34.45 -29.72
C LEU A 158 7.26 -35.74 -30.38
N ASN A 159 6.15 -35.71 -31.13
CA ASN A 159 5.66 -36.87 -31.87
C ASN A 159 6.61 -37.28 -32.99
N ILE A 160 7.18 -36.32 -33.73
CA ILE A 160 8.20 -36.59 -34.75
C ILE A 160 9.44 -37.22 -34.11
N GLN A 161 9.96 -36.62 -33.03
CA GLN A 161 11.10 -37.16 -32.29
C GLN A 161 10.84 -38.60 -31.83
N LYS A 162 9.68 -38.83 -31.20
CA LYS A 162 9.28 -40.16 -30.72
C LYS A 162 9.24 -41.17 -31.86
N ALA A 163 8.60 -40.83 -32.98
CA ALA A 163 8.52 -41.71 -34.15
C ALA A 163 9.90 -42.06 -34.71
N LEU A 164 10.82 -41.09 -34.80
CA LEU A 164 12.19 -41.32 -35.26
C LEU A 164 12.99 -42.21 -34.32
N LEU A 165 12.86 -42.02 -33.00
CA LEU A 165 13.55 -42.82 -31.99
C LEU A 165 13.00 -44.24 -31.90
N GLU A 166 11.68 -44.43 -32.08
CA GLU A 166 11.03 -45.75 -32.06
C GLU A 166 11.19 -46.52 -33.39
N HIS A 167 11.67 -45.87 -34.45
CA HIS A 167 11.81 -46.49 -35.76
C HIS A 167 12.85 -47.64 -35.74
N PRO A 168 12.53 -48.86 -36.23
CA PRO A 168 13.39 -50.05 -36.10
C PRO A 168 14.81 -49.93 -36.67
N THR A 169 14.99 -49.07 -37.70
CA THR A 169 16.28 -48.80 -38.34
C THR A 169 16.88 -47.46 -37.89
N ALA A 170 16.24 -46.33 -38.24
CA ALA A 170 16.70 -44.99 -37.88
C ALA A 170 16.91 -44.79 -36.37
N GLY A 171 16.03 -45.33 -35.52
CA GLY A 171 16.16 -45.24 -34.07
C GLY A 171 17.47 -45.83 -33.56
N LYS A 172 17.93 -46.96 -34.14
CA LYS A 172 19.21 -47.58 -33.77
C LYS A 172 20.41 -46.70 -34.13
N LEU A 173 20.34 -45.98 -35.25
CA LEU A 173 21.38 -45.03 -35.66
C LEU A 173 21.36 -43.78 -34.77
N LEU A 174 20.17 -43.23 -34.51
CA LEU A 174 19.98 -42.03 -33.69
C LEU A 174 20.27 -42.24 -32.21
N THR A 175 20.23 -43.47 -31.70
CA THR A 175 20.52 -43.78 -30.29
C THR A 175 21.86 -44.47 -30.08
N HIS A 176 22.65 -44.65 -31.15
CA HIS A 176 23.95 -45.31 -31.04
C HIS A 176 24.90 -44.51 -30.12
N PRO A 177 25.60 -45.15 -29.17
CA PRO A 177 26.43 -44.45 -28.19
C PRO A 177 27.62 -43.72 -28.81
N SER A 178 28.19 -44.26 -29.89
CA SER A 178 29.29 -43.65 -30.65
C SER A 178 28.81 -42.71 -31.76
N ARG A 179 27.57 -42.22 -31.70
CA ARG A 179 27.03 -41.30 -32.69
C ARG A 179 27.65 -39.91 -32.54
N ALA A 180 28.14 -39.37 -33.64
CA ALA A 180 28.44 -37.95 -33.79
C ALA A 180 27.57 -37.33 -34.89
N VAL A 181 27.27 -36.04 -34.75
CA VAL A 181 26.57 -35.23 -35.75
C VAL A 181 27.42 -34.00 -36.05
N GLU A 182 27.15 -33.33 -37.17
CA GLU A 182 27.83 -32.09 -37.53
C GLU A 182 29.35 -32.23 -37.74
N VAL A 183 29.81 -33.46 -38.02
CA VAL A 183 31.21 -33.77 -38.31
C VAL A 183 31.54 -33.41 -39.75
N SER A 184 32.71 -32.81 -39.98
CA SER A 184 33.19 -32.46 -41.32
C SER A 184 34.52 -33.15 -41.61
N TYR A 185 34.57 -33.79 -42.78
CA TYR A 185 35.76 -34.39 -43.36
C TYR A 185 36.29 -33.47 -44.45
N PHE A 186 37.60 -33.26 -44.47
CA PHE A 186 38.27 -32.44 -45.45
C PHE A 186 39.33 -33.27 -46.17
N GLY A 187 39.48 -33.07 -47.47
CA GLY A 187 40.47 -33.76 -48.28
C GLY A 187 40.80 -32.99 -49.55
N ILE A 188 41.82 -33.45 -50.28
CA ILE A 188 42.14 -32.96 -51.62
C ILE A 188 41.70 -34.03 -52.61
N ASP A 189 40.94 -33.64 -53.61
CA ASP A 189 40.60 -34.52 -54.72
C ASP A 189 41.83 -34.78 -55.57
N GLU A 190 42.22 -36.04 -55.72
CA GLU A 190 43.50 -36.41 -56.36
C GLU A 190 43.51 -36.15 -57.89
N GLU A 191 42.33 -36.10 -58.52
CA GLU A 191 42.21 -35.85 -59.96
C GLU A 191 42.25 -34.35 -60.29
N THR A 192 41.62 -33.52 -59.45
CA THR A 192 41.43 -32.09 -59.71
C THR A 192 42.32 -31.18 -58.87
N GLY A 193 42.87 -31.69 -57.76
CA GLY A 193 43.63 -30.92 -56.79
C GLY A 193 42.81 -29.96 -55.93
N LEU A 194 41.48 -30.05 -55.97
CA LEU A 194 40.58 -29.16 -55.21
C LEU A 194 40.37 -29.64 -53.78
N GLU A 195 40.21 -28.69 -52.86
CA GLU A 195 39.75 -28.98 -51.50
C GLU A 195 38.27 -29.40 -51.51
N VAL A 196 38.00 -30.57 -50.94
CA VAL A 196 36.65 -31.12 -50.78
C VAL A 196 36.30 -31.19 -49.30
N ARG A 197 35.06 -30.82 -48.98
CA ARG A 197 34.47 -30.99 -47.65
C ARG A 197 33.22 -31.87 -47.73
N VAL A 198 33.17 -32.92 -46.93
CA VAL A 198 32.00 -33.78 -46.75
C VAL A 198 31.50 -33.66 -45.31
N ARG A 199 30.20 -33.39 -45.12
CA ARG A 199 29.55 -33.30 -43.81
C ARG A 199 28.38 -34.28 -43.79
N PRO A 200 28.56 -35.52 -43.31
CA PRO A 200 27.42 -36.43 -43.15
C PRO A 200 26.48 -35.91 -42.05
N ASP A 201 25.19 -36.18 -42.20
CA ASP A 201 24.19 -35.90 -41.15
C ASP A 201 24.52 -36.65 -39.84
N LEU A 202 25.09 -37.85 -39.98
CA LEU A 202 25.41 -38.74 -38.88
C LEU A 202 26.72 -39.48 -39.14
N GLU A 203 27.56 -39.61 -38.12
CA GLU A 203 28.72 -40.49 -38.09
C GLU A 203 28.59 -41.52 -36.98
N LEU A 204 29.01 -42.76 -37.26
CA LEU A 204 29.20 -43.81 -36.26
C LEU A 204 30.65 -44.30 -36.25
N ASP A 205 31.28 -44.28 -35.07
CA ASP A 205 32.57 -44.96 -34.85
C ASP A 205 32.34 -46.40 -34.37
N MET A 206 32.89 -47.36 -35.13
CA MET A 206 32.83 -48.79 -34.88
C MET A 206 34.17 -49.40 -34.45
N GLY A 207 35.03 -48.62 -33.79
CA GLY A 207 36.30 -49.11 -33.25
C GLY A 207 37.40 -49.20 -34.31
N GLY A 208 37.56 -48.13 -35.08
CA GLY A 208 38.59 -48.00 -36.13
C GLY A 208 38.03 -47.84 -37.54
N LEU A 209 36.74 -48.15 -37.74
CA LEU A 209 35.98 -47.79 -38.93
C LEU A 209 34.96 -46.70 -38.59
N ARG A 210 34.94 -45.62 -39.37
CA ARG A 210 33.94 -44.56 -39.27
C ARG A 210 32.99 -44.62 -40.44
N ILE A 211 31.70 -44.66 -40.16
CA ILE A 211 30.64 -44.70 -41.16
C ILE A 211 29.90 -43.38 -41.13
N GLY A 212 29.98 -42.62 -42.21
CA GLY A 212 29.14 -41.45 -42.46
C GLY A 212 27.84 -41.85 -43.15
N ALA A 213 26.71 -41.38 -42.64
CA ALA A 213 25.39 -41.57 -43.24
C ALA A 213 24.71 -40.21 -43.46
N ASP A 214 24.08 -40.07 -44.61
CA ASP A 214 23.23 -38.94 -44.96
C ASP A 214 21.76 -39.40 -44.89
N LEU A 215 20.95 -38.70 -44.11
CA LEU A 215 19.57 -39.08 -43.86
C LEU A 215 18.68 -38.43 -44.91
N LYS A 216 18.32 -39.20 -45.93
CA LYS A 216 17.31 -38.76 -46.91
C LYS A 216 15.90 -39.01 -46.36
N THR A 217 15.06 -37.98 -46.41
CA THR A 217 13.62 -38.04 -46.16
C THR A 217 12.86 -38.44 -47.40
#